data_AF-A0AAU6L7M7-F1
#
_entry.id   AF-A0AAU6L7M7-F1
#
_cell.length_a   1.000
_cell.length_b   1.000
_cell.length_c   1.000
_cell.angle_alpha   90.00
_cell.angle_beta   90.00
_cell.angle_gamma   90.00
#
_symmetry.space_group_name_H-M   'P 1'
#
loop_
_entity.id
_entity.type
_entity.pdbx_description
1 polymer ?
#
loop_
_entity_poly.entity_id
_entity_poly.type
_entity_poly.pdbx_seq_one_letter_code
_entity_poly.pdbx_strand_id
1 'polypeptide(L)'
;MLRRLVAGLAAIVLVVEAAALVLVHIVLGRTTANQSMSIAGSDPDVMSKATYVMGAGMGAFLVLCAVLAATTALRDRSPGRFGRVVLISGAVAHGVLGILCVALVGWAAFAAMMLILCLLVLTLTSYAARPARPGGNGSGEGGAGGDTPPPPPPFGELKPTSP
;
A
#
# COMPACT_ATOMS: atom_id res chain seq x y z
N MET A 1 12.61 10.40 9.80
CA MET A 1 13.64 9.37 9.56
C MET A 1 13.05 7.96 9.55
N LEU A 2 12.44 7.47 10.65
CA LEU A 2 11.90 6.10 10.72
C LEU A 2 10.92 5.75 9.58
N ARG A 3 9.91 6.58 9.30
CA ARG A 3 8.95 6.32 8.20
C ARG A 3 9.60 6.20 6.82
N ARG A 4 10.69 6.95 6.57
CA ARG A 4 11.46 6.88 5.32
C ARG A 4 12.26 5.59 5.23
N LEU A 5 12.88 5.18 6.35
CA LEU A 5 13.60 3.92 6.45
C LEU A 5 12.67 2.72 6.23
N VAL A 6 11.52 2.70 6.89
CA VAL A 6 10.52 1.64 6.74
C VAL A 6 10.06 1.51 5.28
N ALA A 7 9.69 2.63 4.64
CA ALA A 7 9.27 2.62 3.25
C ALA A 7 10.40 2.22 2.28
N GLY A 8 11.64 2.64 2.55
CA GLY A 8 12.82 2.22 1.80
C GLY A 8 13.11 0.72 1.93
N LEU A 9 13.02 0.17 3.14
CA LEU A 9 13.17 -1.26 3.40
C LEU A 9 12.06 -2.06 2.72
N ALA A 10 10.81 -1.60 2.80
CA ALA A 10 9.68 -2.21 2.09
C ALA A 10 9.98 -2.31 0.59
N ALA A 11 10.45 -1.21 -0.02
CA ALA A 11 10.78 -1.20 -1.45
C ALA A 11 11.87 -2.22 -1.81
N ILE A 12 12.96 -2.29 -1.03
CA ILE A 12 14.06 -3.23 -1.27
C ILE A 12 13.56 -4.67 -1.18
N VAL A 13 12.86 -5.02 -0.10
CA VAL A 13 12.40 -6.40 0.13
C VAL A 13 11.39 -6.82 -0.93
N LEU A 14 10.48 -5.94 -1.35
CA LEU A 14 9.52 -6.22 -2.44
C LEU A 14 10.22 -6.51 -3.78
N VAL A 15 11.34 -5.84 -4.09
CA VAL A 15 12.12 -6.15 -5.30
C VAL A 15 12.78 -7.52 -5.20
N VAL A 16 13.36 -7.84 -4.04
CA VAL A 16 13.98 -9.15 -3.79
C VAL A 16 12.93 -10.26 -3.91
N GLU A 17 11.76 -10.07 -3.32
CA GLU A 17 10.65 -11.02 -3.40
C GLU A 17 10.11 -11.15 -4.82
N ALA A 18 9.97 -10.06 -5.57
CA ALA A 18 9.58 -10.10 -6.98
C ALA A 18 10.52 -10.99 -7.79
N ALA A 19 11.83 -10.83 -7.61
CA ALA A 19 12.84 -11.66 -8.27
C ALA A 19 12.72 -13.13 -7.84
N ALA A 20 12.53 -13.40 -6.55
CA ALA A 20 12.36 -14.75 -6.03
C ALA A 20 11.12 -15.44 -6.60
N LEU A 21 9.96 -14.77 -6.60
CA LEU A 21 8.71 -15.33 -7.13
C LEU A 21 8.77 -15.55 -8.64
N VAL A 22 9.35 -14.62 -9.40
CA VAL A 22 9.56 -14.80 -10.84
C VAL A 22 10.46 -16.01 -11.11
N LEU A 23 11.57 -16.15 -10.38
CA LEU A 23 12.47 -17.30 -10.52
C LEU A 23 11.75 -18.62 -10.20
N VAL A 24 10.98 -18.67 -9.11
CA VAL A 24 10.18 -19.85 -8.74
C VAL A 24 9.20 -20.22 -9.86
N HIS A 25 8.45 -19.25 -10.41
CA HIS A 25 7.52 -19.52 -11.51
C HIS A 25 8.23 -19.91 -12.80
N ILE A 26 9.43 -19.40 -13.07
CA ILE A 26 10.23 -19.83 -14.22
C ILE A 26 10.60 -21.31 -14.09
N VAL A 27 11.06 -21.72 -12.90
CA VAL A 27 11.39 -23.13 -12.61
C VAL A 27 10.15 -24.00 -12.73
N LEU A 28 9.04 -23.63 -12.07
CA LEU A 28 7.78 -24.37 -12.14
C LEU A 28 7.28 -24.49 -13.58
N GLY A 29 7.27 -23.40 -14.35
CA GLY A 29 6.82 -23.40 -15.74
C GLY A 29 7.66 -24.34 -16.61
N ARG A 30 8.99 -24.38 -16.40
CA ARG A 30 9.89 -25.30 -17.12
C ARG A 30 9.65 -26.74 -16.71
N THR A 31 9.49 -27.03 -15.41
CA THR A 31 9.21 -28.38 -14.95
C THR A 31 7.86 -28.88 -15.46
N THR A 32 6.83 -28.04 -15.45
CA THR A 32 5.50 -28.39 -15.98
C THR A 32 5.54 -28.67 -17.47
N ALA A 33 6.26 -27.85 -18.25
CA ALA A 33 6.45 -28.10 -19.68
C ALA A 33 7.17 -29.43 -19.95
N ASN A 34 8.16 -29.79 -19.13
CA ASN A 34 8.97 -30.99 -19.32
C ASN A 34 8.32 -32.29 -18.81
N GLN A 35 7.26 -32.21 -18.00
CA GLN A 35 6.69 -33.38 -17.33
C GLN A 35 5.52 -34.05 -18.08
N SER A 36 5.08 -33.53 -19.24
CA SER A 36 3.98 -34.07 -20.08
C SER A 36 2.83 -34.73 -19.30
N MET A 37 2.47 -34.15 -18.16
CA MET A 37 1.45 -34.70 -17.26
C MET A 37 0.12 -34.04 -17.63
N SER A 38 -0.74 -34.79 -18.30
CA SER A 38 -2.16 -34.45 -18.41
C SER A 38 -2.78 -34.56 -17.02
N ILE A 39 -2.78 -33.46 -16.27
CA ILE A 39 -3.65 -33.34 -15.09
C ILE A 39 -5.08 -33.20 -15.65
N ALA A 40 -5.84 -34.30 -15.62
CA ALA A 40 -7.25 -34.33 -16.02
C ALA A 40 -7.56 -33.80 -17.45
N GLY A 41 -6.68 -34.07 -18.43
CA GLY A 41 -6.87 -33.63 -19.82
C GLY A 41 -6.55 -32.15 -20.07
N SER A 42 -6.02 -31.43 -19.08
CA SER A 42 -5.53 -30.07 -19.28
C SER A 42 -4.22 -30.05 -20.08
N ASP A 43 -4.16 -29.15 -21.05
CA ASP A 43 -3.01 -28.98 -21.93
C ASP A 43 -1.80 -28.45 -21.12
N PRO A 44 -0.70 -29.20 -21.03
CA PRO A 44 0.48 -28.79 -20.26
C PRO A 44 1.10 -27.49 -20.78
N ASP A 45 0.92 -27.16 -22.06
CA ASP A 45 1.43 -25.92 -22.64
C ASP A 45 0.63 -24.70 -22.15
N VAL A 46 -0.69 -24.86 -21.99
CA VAL A 46 -1.56 -23.86 -21.36
C VAL A 46 -1.19 -23.67 -19.90
N MET A 47 -0.95 -24.76 -19.16
CA MET A 47 -0.58 -24.70 -17.74
C MET A 47 0.81 -24.05 -17.54
N SER A 48 1.78 -24.36 -18.40
CA SER A 48 3.10 -23.73 -18.38
C SER A 48 3.02 -22.23 -18.69
N LYS A 49 2.31 -21.83 -19.76
CA LYS A 49 2.06 -20.41 -20.07
C LYS A 49 1.37 -19.68 -18.95
N ALA A 50 0.34 -20.28 -18.34
CA ALA A 50 -0.36 -19.69 -17.20
C ALA A 50 0.61 -19.45 -16.03
N THR A 51 1.50 -20.40 -15.76
CA THR A 51 2.52 -20.29 -14.70
C THR A 51 3.49 -19.14 -14.99
N TYR A 52 3.97 -19.00 -16.23
CA TYR A 52 4.85 -17.90 -16.61
C TYR A 52 4.15 -16.54 -16.52
N VAL A 53 2.90 -16.43 -17.01
CA VAL A 53 2.12 -15.19 -16.96
C VAL A 53 1.82 -14.81 -15.51
N MET A 54 1.47 -15.77 -14.65
CA MET A 54 1.23 -15.53 -13.24
C MET A 54 2.50 -15.04 -12.53
N GLY A 55 3.65 -15.68 -12.80
CA GLY A 55 4.94 -15.26 -12.26
C GLY A 55 5.33 -13.85 -12.69
N ALA A 56 5.23 -13.56 -13.99
CA ALA A 56 5.53 -12.24 -14.54
C ALA A 56 4.58 -11.15 -14.01
N GLY A 57 3.27 -11.44 -13.94
CA GLY A 57 2.27 -10.53 -13.41
C GLY A 57 2.48 -10.23 -11.93
N MET A 58 2.75 -11.25 -11.12
CA MET A 58 3.07 -11.10 -9.70
C MET A 58 4.34 -10.27 -9.51
N GLY A 59 5.40 -10.58 -10.26
CA GLY A 59 6.65 -9.82 -10.23
C GLY A 59 6.46 -8.36 -10.61
N ALA A 60 5.75 -8.08 -11.70
CA ALA A 60 5.45 -6.71 -12.14
C ALA A 60 4.62 -5.94 -11.10
N PHE A 61 3.65 -6.59 -10.47
CA PHE A 61 2.85 -6.01 -9.40
C PHE A 61 3.70 -5.65 -8.17
N LEU A 62 4.59 -6.55 -7.73
CA LEU A 62 5.49 -6.28 -6.61
C LEU A 62 6.51 -5.18 -6.93
N VAL A 63 7.04 -5.13 -8.15
CA VAL A 63 7.90 -4.02 -8.60
C VAL A 63 7.14 -2.69 -8.59
N LEU A 64 5.88 -2.67 -9.01
CA LEU A 64 5.04 -1.46 -8.90
C LEU A 64 4.87 -1.03 -7.45
N CYS A 65 4.57 -1.96 -6.54
CA CYS A 65 4.50 -1.69 -5.10
C CYS A 65 5.83 -1.15 -4.56
N ALA A 66 6.95 -1.73 -4.98
CA ALA A 66 8.29 -1.30 -4.58
C ALA A 66 8.59 0.13 -5.05
N VAL A 67 8.29 0.45 -6.32
CA VAL A 67 8.46 1.80 -6.87
C VAL A 67 7.60 2.80 -6.09
N LEU A 68 6.35 2.46 -5.78
CA LEU A 68 5.49 3.34 -4.98
C LEU A 68 6.07 3.55 -3.57
N ALA A 69 6.53 2.50 -2.89
CA ALA A 69 7.18 2.62 -1.58
C ALA A 69 8.51 3.41 -1.63
N ALA A 70 9.29 3.25 -2.68
CA ALA A 70 10.52 4.02 -2.89
C ALA A 70 10.19 5.50 -3.12
N THR A 71 9.21 5.81 -3.95
CA THR A 71 8.81 7.20 -4.21
C THR A 71 8.25 7.88 -2.97
N THR A 72 7.53 7.18 -2.09
CA THR A 72 7.07 7.74 -0.81
C THR A 72 8.23 7.98 0.14
N ALA A 73 9.22 7.07 0.22
CA ALA A 73 10.42 7.23 1.03
C ALA A 73 11.29 8.42 0.57
N LEU A 74 11.45 8.57 -0.75
CA LEU A 74 12.26 9.63 -1.36
C LEU A 74 11.59 10.99 -1.27
N ARG A 75 10.27 11.06 -1.53
CA ARG A 75 9.51 12.33 -1.48
C ARG A 75 9.08 12.72 -0.06
N ASP A 76 9.20 11.80 0.91
CA ASP A 76 8.66 11.90 2.29
C ASP A 76 7.21 12.41 2.30
N ARG A 77 6.43 11.99 1.30
CA ARG A 77 5.05 12.40 1.08
C ARG A 77 4.15 11.18 1.00
N SER A 78 2.92 11.38 1.41
CA SER A 78 1.90 10.33 1.39
C SER A 78 1.68 9.77 -0.02
N PRO A 79 1.54 8.45 -0.19
CA PRO A 79 1.10 7.90 -1.46
C PRO A 79 -0.28 8.46 -1.79
N GLY A 80 -0.47 8.89 -3.04
CA GLY A 80 -1.77 9.30 -3.55
C GLY A 80 -2.79 8.16 -3.50
N ARG A 81 -4.06 8.45 -3.82
CA ARG A 81 -5.16 7.45 -3.74
C ARG A 81 -4.83 6.16 -4.48
N PHE A 82 -4.38 6.25 -5.72
CA PHE A 82 -3.97 5.10 -6.51
C PHE A 82 -2.86 4.29 -5.84
N GLY A 83 -1.79 4.96 -5.40
CA GLY A 83 -0.67 4.29 -4.74
C GLY A 83 -1.08 3.57 -3.45
N ARG A 84 -2.02 4.15 -2.68
CA ARG A 84 -2.59 3.48 -1.50
C ARG A 84 -3.35 2.22 -1.86
N VAL A 85 -4.22 2.28 -2.86
CA VAL A 85 -5.00 1.10 -3.28
C VAL A 85 -4.05 -0.02 -3.67
N VAL A 86 -3.04 0.27 -4.49
CA VAL A 86 -2.04 -0.72 -4.93
C VAL A 86 -1.28 -1.32 -3.74
N LEU A 87 -0.78 -0.49 -2.81
CA LEU A 87 -0.05 -0.97 -1.63
C LEU A 87 -0.94 -1.76 -0.67
N ILE A 88 -2.22 -1.38 -0.52
CA ILE A 88 -3.20 -2.15 0.27
C ILE A 88 -3.47 -3.50 -0.40
N SER A 89 -3.67 -3.53 -1.72
CA SER A 89 -3.79 -4.79 -2.47
C SER A 89 -2.56 -5.66 -2.28
N GLY A 90 -1.37 -5.07 -2.24
CA GLY A 90 -0.12 -5.74 -1.90
C GLY A 90 -0.16 -6.35 -0.51
N ALA A 91 -0.54 -5.58 0.50
CA ALA A 91 -0.65 -6.06 1.87
C ALA A 91 -1.65 -7.23 1.99
N VAL A 92 -2.82 -7.13 1.35
CA VAL A 92 -3.81 -8.22 1.32
C VAL A 92 -3.24 -9.48 0.67
N ALA A 93 -2.54 -9.34 -0.46
CA ALA A 93 -1.89 -10.48 -1.13
C ALA A 93 -0.87 -11.17 -0.22
N HIS A 94 -0.07 -10.42 0.54
CA HIS A 94 0.90 -11.00 1.50
C HIS A 94 0.22 -11.65 2.69
N GLY A 95 -0.91 -11.12 3.15
CA GLY A 95 -1.73 -11.77 4.18
C GLY A 95 -2.22 -13.14 3.72
N VAL A 96 -2.77 -13.22 2.50
CA VAL A 96 -3.22 -14.49 1.89
C VAL A 96 -2.04 -15.45 1.69
N LEU A 97 -0.93 -14.99 1.10
CA LEU A 97 0.27 -15.82 0.95
C LEU A 97 0.82 -16.28 2.31
N GLY A 98 0.75 -15.44 3.35
CA GLY A 98 1.15 -15.81 4.70
C GLY A 98 0.38 -17.03 5.22
N ILE A 99 -0.95 -17.04 5.05
CA ILE A 99 -1.80 -18.19 5.40
C ILE A 99 -1.35 -19.44 4.64
N LEU A 100 -1.10 -19.32 3.34
CA LEU A 100 -0.61 -20.45 2.53
C LEU A 100 0.78 -20.91 2.98
N CYS A 101 1.69 -19.99 3.30
CA CYS A 101 3.04 -20.29 3.73
C CYS A 101 3.06 -21.04 5.06
N VAL A 102 2.28 -20.62 6.07
CA VAL A 102 2.24 -21.34 7.35
C VAL A 102 1.62 -22.72 7.21
N ALA A 103 0.65 -22.90 6.30
CA ALA A 103 -0.01 -24.17 6.06
C ALA A 103 0.82 -25.16 5.22
N LEU A 104 1.54 -24.67 4.20
CA LEU A 104 2.12 -25.52 3.15
C LEU A 104 3.65 -25.49 3.06
N VAL A 105 4.31 -24.42 3.53
CA VAL A 105 5.74 -24.19 3.29
C VAL A 105 6.55 -24.26 4.58
N GLY A 106 6.06 -23.61 5.64
CA GLY A 106 6.66 -23.62 6.97
C GLY A 106 6.85 -22.24 7.59
N TRP A 107 7.28 -22.24 8.85
CA TRP A 107 7.37 -21.06 9.71
C TRP A 107 8.28 -19.96 9.19
N ALA A 108 9.41 -20.31 8.56
CA ALA A 108 10.35 -19.31 8.04
C ALA A 108 9.75 -18.48 6.89
N ALA A 109 9.08 -19.14 5.94
CA ALA A 109 8.39 -18.46 4.85
C ALA A 109 7.25 -17.58 5.38
N PHE A 110 6.47 -18.08 6.33
CA PHE A 110 5.45 -17.30 7.02
C PHE A 110 6.02 -16.03 7.68
N ALA A 111 7.13 -16.16 8.42
CA ALA A 111 7.77 -15.01 9.07
C ALA A 111 8.24 -13.96 8.06
N ALA A 112 8.79 -14.39 6.91
CA ALA A 112 9.15 -13.49 5.82
C ALA A 112 7.92 -12.75 5.26
N MET A 113 6.82 -13.45 4.98
CA MET A 113 5.57 -12.82 4.52
C MET A 113 5.04 -11.80 5.53
N MET A 114 5.09 -12.12 6.83
CA MET A 114 4.65 -11.23 7.91
C MET A 114 5.54 -10.00 8.07
N LEU A 115 6.86 -10.15 7.85
CA LEU A 115 7.78 -9.01 7.84
C LEU A 115 7.40 -8.01 6.74
N ILE A 116 7.14 -8.51 5.52
CA ILE A 116 6.80 -7.65 4.38
C ILE A 116 5.43 -7.01 4.58
N LEU A 117 4.45 -7.78 5.05
CA LEU A 117 3.14 -7.27 5.44
C LEU A 117 3.27 -6.15 6.48
N CYS A 118 4.08 -6.36 7.52
CA CYS A 118 4.34 -5.37 8.56
C CYS A 118 4.95 -4.09 7.97
N LEU A 119 5.96 -4.20 7.11
CA LEU A 119 6.58 -3.06 6.43
C LEU A 119 5.59 -2.27 5.58
N LEU A 120 4.71 -2.96 4.84
CA LEU A 120 3.65 -2.33 4.05
C LEU A 120 2.64 -1.58 4.92
N VAL A 121 2.15 -2.22 5.99
CA VAL A 121 1.18 -1.62 6.92
C VAL A 121 1.80 -0.43 7.65
N LEU A 122 3.04 -0.54 8.13
CA LEU A 122 3.75 0.57 8.76
C LEU A 122 3.98 1.71 7.77
N THR A 123 4.27 1.42 6.50
CA THR A 123 4.37 2.45 5.45
C THR A 123 3.02 3.17 5.27
N LEU A 124 1.93 2.43 5.10
CA LEU A 124 0.59 3.00 4.88
C LEU A 124 0.11 3.84 6.07
N THR A 125 0.34 3.37 7.29
CA THR A 125 -0.11 4.05 8.52
C THR A 125 0.77 5.25 8.87
N SER A 126 2.09 5.16 8.69
CA SER A 126 3.00 6.27 9.01
C SER A 126 2.90 7.45 8.04
N TYR A 127 2.40 7.21 6.83
CA TYR A 127 2.12 8.21 5.81
C TYR A 127 0.61 8.45 5.61
N ALA A 128 -0.26 8.01 6.52
CA ALA A 128 -1.69 8.24 6.40
C ALA A 128 -1.97 9.75 6.31
N ALA A 129 -2.75 10.16 5.32
CA ALA A 129 -3.19 11.54 5.20
C ALA A 129 -4.10 11.83 6.38
N ARG A 130 -3.83 12.93 7.07
CA ARG A 130 -4.72 13.42 8.11
C ARG A 130 -6.13 13.52 7.51
N PRO A 131 -7.17 12.95 8.14
CA PRO A 131 -8.52 13.09 7.64
C PRO A 131 -8.79 14.58 7.42
N ALA A 132 -9.28 14.94 6.23
CA ALA A 132 -9.83 16.27 6.03
C ALA A 132 -10.90 16.43 7.09
N ARG A 133 -10.69 17.38 8.02
CA ARG A 133 -11.66 17.66 9.06
C ARG A 133 -12.99 17.96 8.36
N PRO A 134 -14.09 17.28 8.68
CA PRO A 134 -15.39 17.64 8.11
C PRO A 134 -15.65 19.11 8.47
N GLY A 135 -15.63 20.01 7.49
CA GLY A 135 -15.82 21.46 7.67
C GLY A 135 -14.71 22.39 7.16
N GLY A 136 -13.62 21.88 6.57
CA GLY A 136 -12.60 22.74 5.94
C GLY A 136 -12.99 23.13 4.52
N ASN A 137 -13.72 24.24 4.35
CA ASN A 137 -14.00 24.84 3.06
C ASN A 137 -12.70 25.05 2.27
N GLY A 138 -12.58 24.37 1.14
CA GLY A 138 -11.56 24.66 0.15
C GLY A 138 -11.93 25.90 -0.65
N SER A 139 -11.22 27.00 -0.40
CA SER A 139 -11.01 28.06 -1.38
C SER A 139 -9.58 28.57 -1.17
N GLY A 140 -8.71 28.29 -2.15
CA GLY A 140 -7.34 28.76 -2.16
C GLY A 140 -7.24 30.27 -2.38
N GLU A 141 -6.17 30.81 -1.81
CA GLU A 141 -5.35 31.95 -2.24
C GLU A 141 -6.01 33.27 -2.65
N GLY A 142 -5.75 34.31 -1.86
CA GLY A 142 -5.78 35.70 -2.30
C GLY A 142 -5.76 36.73 -1.18
N GLY A 143 -4.55 37.22 -0.80
CA GLY A 143 -4.30 38.62 -0.40
C GLY A 143 -4.95 39.22 0.86
N ALA A 144 -4.09 39.57 1.82
CA ALA A 144 -4.08 40.81 2.63
C ALA A 144 -5.42 41.45 3.09
N GLY A 145 -5.55 41.62 4.41
CA GLY A 145 -6.49 42.57 5.03
C GLY A 145 -7.13 41.98 6.27
N GLY A 146 -6.87 42.58 7.44
CA GLY A 146 -7.40 42.10 8.71
C GLY A 146 -8.91 42.24 8.81
N ASP A 147 -9.53 41.35 9.59
CA ASP A 147 -10.84 41.54 10.21
C ASP A 147 -10.99 40.56 11.38
N THR A 148 -10.63 41.03 12.57
CA THR A 148 -11.14 40.48 13.82
C THR A 148 -12.66 40.70 13.86
N PRO A 149 -13.50 39.71 14.21
CA PRO A 149 -14.93 39.95 14.40
C PRO A 149 -15.15 41.00 15.50
N PRO A 150 -16.09 41.94 15.35
CA PRO A 150 -16.37 42.91 16.40
C PRO A 150 -16.85 42.18 17.68
N PRO A 151 -16.44 42.65 18.87
CA PRO A 151 -16.90 42.06 20.12
C PRO A 151 -18.42 42.22 20.25
N PRO A 152 -19.11 41.25 20.90
CA PRO A 152 -20.55 41.33 21.10
C PRO A 152 -20.94 42.56 21.94
N PRO A 153 -22.11 43.17 21.70
CA PRO A 153 -22.53 44.36 22.41
C PRO A 153 -22.70 44.08 23.92
N PRO A 154 -22.43 45.07 24.80
CA PRO A 154 -22.64 44.91 26.23
C PRO A 154 -24.12 44.65 26.51
N PHE A 155 -24.42 43.57 27.23
CA PHE A 155 -25.74 43.37 27.79
C PHE A 155 -25.98 44.38 28.91
N GLY A 156 -26.97 45.27 28.73
CA GLY A 156 -27.61 45.96 29.84
C GLY A 156 -27.41 47.48 29.87
N GLU A 157 -28.14 48.19 29.00
CA GLU A 157 -28.71 49.48 29.38
C GLU A 157 -30.23 49.33 29.41
N LEU A 158 -30.74 48.86 30.56
CA LEU A 158 -32.15 49.01 30.89
C LEU A 158 -32.38 50.49 31.24
N LYS A 159 -32.98 51.24 30.32
CA LYS A 159 -33.43 52.61 30.58
C LYS A 159 -34.55 52.57 31.63
N PRO A 160 -34.40 53.24 32.79
CA PRO A 160 -35.47 53.31 33.77
C PRO A 160 -36.62 54.17 33.23
N THR A 161 -37.82 53.60 33.11
CA THR A 161 -39.04 54.40 32.98
C THR A 161 -39.38 54.95 34.37
N SER A 162 -39.30 56.27 34.50
CA SER A 162 -39.66 57.02 35.71
C SER A 162 -41.17 56.86 36.04
N PRO A 163 -41.58 57.11 37.29
CA PRO A 163 -42.81 56.58 37.89
C PRO A 163 -44.12 57.19 37.37
#